data_AF-A0A6I6ES50-F1
#
_entry.id   AF-A0A6I6ES50-F1
#
_cell.length_a   1.000
_cell.length_b   1.000
_cell.length_c   1.000
_cell.angle_alpha   90.00
_cell.angle_beta   90.00
_cell.angle_gamma   90.00
#
_symmetry.space_group_name_H-M   'P 1'
#
loop_
_entity.id
_entity.type
_entity.pdbx_description
1 polymer ?
#
loop_
_entity_poly.entity_id
_entity_poly.type
_entity_poly.pdbx_seq_one_letter_code
_entity_poly.pdbx_strand_id
1 'polypeptide(L)'
;MKNSTKKLKINICYMICIFLTSAAIGLAGCSKEQTNENKAISTNKQKITDKENTKDKKEQSTELDKNEVTVDDKDNVEKPTKKINIKFAKHQLEKNAEPKFSTSWQDSINKKVSVCIEGKGPDALEEGIGKIYVRDLISGERWSLDIVNGEEQNSPKFIEWLDDENIIVIVGLGYGTVSVGGSLYKLNVNTAEISEVYNASIPKQQVVSAKKVNDKLELQLLVYDDEDFIKSHTEKKILDLK
;
A
#
# COMPACT_ATOMS: atom_id res chain seq x y z
N MET A 1 60.70 15.47 19.26
CA MET A 1 60.84 14.26 18.41
C MET A 1 59.47 13.95 17.80
N LYS A 2 59.34 13.94 16.46
CA LYS A 2 59.21 12.74 15.59
C LYS A 2 58.00 11.85 15.94
N ASN A 3 57.04 11.51 15.07
CA ASN A 3 56.71 11.79 13.65
C ASN A 3 55.15 11.83 13.55
N SER A 4 54.42 12.52 12.68
CA SER A 4 54.52 12.88 11.24
C SER A 4 54.29 11.74 10.23
N THR A 5 53.56 12.06 9.16
CA THR A 5 53.05 11.21 8.06
C THR A 5 51.88 10.27 8.44
N LYS A 6 50.82 10.09 7.64
CA LYS A 6 50.60 10.41 6.21
C LYS A 6 49.23 11.09 5.95
N LYS A 7 49.24 12.20 5.21
CA LYS A 7 48.11 12.65 4.35
C LYS A 7 48.59 12.55 2.90
N LEU A 8 47.89 11.83 2.02
CA LEU A 8 47.97 12.08 0.57
C LEU A 8 46.80 11.46 -0.21
N LYS A 9 46.00 12.32 -0.85
CA LYS A 9 45.33 12.22 -2.19
C LYS A 9 44.69 10.86 -2.59
N ILE A 10 43.48 10.83 -3.12
CA ILE A 10 43.18 11.19 -4.53
C ILE A 10 41.69 11.56 -4.69
N ASN A 11 41.42 12.59 -5.49
CA ASN A 11 40.13 12.89 -6.12
C ASN A 11 40.31 12.76 -7.65
N ILE A 12 39.20 12.68 -8.40
CA ILE A 12 39.08 12.68 -9.87
C ILE A 12 39.22 11.29 -10.53
N CYS A 13 38.11 10.80 -11.08
CA CYS A 13 38.04 10.04 -12.34
C CYS A 13 36.60 10.06 -12.88
N TYR A 14 36.37 10.83 -13.96
CA TYR A 14 35.37 10.67 -15.04
C TYR A 14 33.89 10.36 -14.66
N MET A 15 32.86 11.13 -15.05
CA MET A 15 32.70 12.05 -16.19
C MET A 15 33.04 11.44 -17.56
N ILE A 16 32.49 10.26 -17.85
CA ILE A 16 32.27 9.71 -19.20
C ILE A 16 30.84 9.14 -19.25
N CYS A 17 30.11 9.49 -20.32
CA CYS A 17 28.83 8.94 -20.83
C CYS A 17 27.79 10.01 -21.21
N ILE A 18 28.21 11.02 -21.98
CA ILE A 18 27.31 11.80 -22.84
C ILE A 18 27.90 11.83 -24.25
N PHE A 19 27.03 11.68 -25.26
CA PHE A 19 27.28 11.73 -26.70
C PHE A 19 28.05 10.57 -27.36
N LEU A 20 27.29 9.62 -27.88
CA LEU A 20 27.44 9.18 -29.28
C LEU A 20 26.12 9.41 -30.02
N THR A 21 26.19 9.93 -31.24
CA THR A 21 25.07 10.56 -31.96
C THR A 21 24.68 9.79 -33.22
N SER A 22 23.38 9.52 -33.36
CA SER A 22 22.54 9.58 -34.59
C SER A 22 22.95 8.92 -35.93
N ALA A 23 21.89 8.51 -36.65
CA ALA A 23 21.78 8.13 -38.08
C ALA A 23 21.97 6.62 -38.39
N ALA A 24 21.17 5.98 -39.27
CA ALA A 24 20.11 6.49 -40.15
C ALA A 24 18.93 5.50 -40.38
N ILE A 25 17.77 6.06 -40.75
CA ILE A 25 16.84 5.66 -41.84
C ILE A 25 17.10 4.26 -42.46
N GLY A 26 16.15 3.34 -42.63
CA GLY A 26 14.68 3.40 -42.58
C GLY A 26 14.09 2.68 -43.81
N LEU A 27 13.15 1.76 -43.61
CA LEU A 27 12.37 1.13 -44.69
C LEU A 27 10.88 1.08 -44.32
N ALA A 28 10.05 1.67 -45.17
CA ALA A 28 8.61 1.48 -45.15
C ALA A 28 8.24 0.25 -45.99
N GLY A 29 7.30 -0.56 -45.51
CA GLY A 29 6.81 -1.74 -46.21
C GLY A 29 5.47 -2.19 -45.63
N CYS A 30 4.37 -1.76 -46.24
CA CYS A 30 3.04 -2.25 -45.91
C CYS A 30 2.79 -3.60 -46.61
N SER A 31 2.10 -4.54 -45.94
CA SER A 31 0.82 -5.04 -46.45
C SER A 31 0.07 -5.86 -45.39
N LYS A 32 -1.25 -5.86 -45.47
CA LYS A 32 -2.09 -6.92 -44.90
C LYS A 32 -2.11 -8.10 -45.88
N GLU A 33 -2.20 -9.32 -45.39
CA GLU A 33 -3.22 -10.25 -45.87
C GLU A 33 -3.55 -11.34 -44.83
N GLN A 34 -4.77 -11.83 -44.88
CA GLN A 34 -5.21 -12.99 -44.09
C GLN A 34 -4.90 -14.27 -44.87
N THR A 35 -4.66 -15.37 -44.18
CA THR A 35 -4.99 -16.69 -44.74
C THR A 35 -5.55 -17.56 -43.63
N ASN A 36 -6.84 -17.91 -43.78
CA ASN A 36 -7.43 -19.01 -43.02
C ASN A 36 -6.99 -20.32 -43.67
N GLU A 37 -6.53 -21.29 -42.88
CA GLU A 37 -6.74 -22.69 -43.22
C GLU A 37 -7.47 -23.39 -42.07
N ASN A 38 -8.75 -23.68 -42.30
CA ASN A 38 -9.48 -24.67 -41.53
C ASN A 38 -9.03 -26.06 -41.97
N LYS A 39 -8.69 -26.94 -41.03
CA LYS A 39 -8.80 -28.38 -41.28
C LYS A 39 -9.32 -29.13 -40.06
N ALA A 40 -10.62 -29.42 -40.09
CA ALA A 40 -11.28 -30.36 -39.20
C ALA A 40 -11.26 -31.78 -39.80
N ILE A 41 -11.71 -32.77 -39.01
CA ILE A 41 -11.98 -34.18 -39.38
C ILE A 41 -10.68 -35.02 -39.49
N SER A 42 -10.53 -36.23 -38.93
CA SER A 42 -11.50 -37.17 -38.31
C SER A 42 -10.95 -37.90 -37.06
N THR A 43 -11.81 -38.02 -36.04
CA THR A 43 -12.39 -39.30 -35.55
C THR A 43 -11.54 -40.58 -35.57
N ASN A 44 -11.35 -41.22 -34.40
CA ASN A 44 -11.79 -42.62 -34.25
C ASN A 44 -12.25 -42.96 -32.81
N LYS A 45 -13.22 -43.87 -32.70
CA LYS A 45 -13.72 -44.49 -31.45
C LYS A 45 -13.11 -45.90 -31.30
N GLN A 46 -12.81 -46.32 -30.07
CA GLN A 46 -13.39 -47.51 -29.41
C GLN A 46 -12.93 -47.50 -27.94
N LYS A 47 -13.76 -47.48 -26.89
CA LYS A 47 -15.08 -48.08 -26.54
C LYS A 47 -14.92 -49.46 -25.87
N ILE A 48 -15.56 -49.57 -24.69
CA ILE A 48 -15.94 -50.75 -23.88
C ILE A 48 -14.79 -51.58 -23.23
N THR A 49 -14.99 -52.22 -22.07
CA THR A 49 -16.27 -52.69 -21.45
C THR A 49 -16.19 -52.82 -19.91
N ASP A 50 -17.32 -52.58 -19.23
CA ASP A 50 -17.88 -53.35 -18.09
C ASP A 50 -17.09 -53.53 -16.75
N LYS A 51 -17.72 -53.61 -15.56
CA LYS A 51 -19.15 -53.67 -15.17
C LYS A 51 -19.39 -53.26 -13.69
N GLU A 52 -20.62 -52.81 -13.41
CA GLU A 52 -21.56 -53.19 -12.31
C GLU A 52 -21.04 -53.94 -11.05
N ASN A 53 -21.61 -53.88 -9.84
CA ASN A 53 -22.88 -53.34 -9.27
C ASN A 53 -22.75 -53.37 -7.70
N THR A 54 -23.65 -52.89 -6.81
CA THR A 54 -24.67 -51.81 -6.74
C THR A 54 -25.53 -52.00 -5.46
N LYS A 55 -26.09 -50.91 -4.88
CA LYS A 55 -27.09 -50.88 -3.77
C LYS A 55 -26.57 -51.34 -2.36
N ASP A 56 -27.22 -51.05 -1.23
CA ASP A 56 -28.59 -50.55 -1.00
C ASP A 56 -28.76 -49.58 0.22
N LYS A 57 -30.01 -49.14 0.45
CA LYS A 57 -30.46 -47.96 1.24
C LYS A 57 -31.10 -48.29 2.61
N LYS A 58 -30.97 -47.39 3.60
CA LYS A 58 -31.94 -47.08 4.70
C LYS A 58 -31.49 -45.79 5.41
N GLU A 59 -32.15 -44.63 5.44
CA GLU A 59 -33.51 -44.24 5.90
C GLU A 59 -33.81 -44.48 7.39
N GLN A 60 -33.95 -43.39 8.17
CA GLN A 60 -35.24 -43.02 8.80
C GLN A 60 -35.29 -41.57 9.34
N SER A 61 -36.37 -40.83 9.02
CA SER A 61 -37.10 -39.78 9.80
C SER A 61 -36.35 -38.66 10.56
N THR A 62 -36.85 -37.41 10.65
CA THR A 62 -38.26 -36.97 10.71
C THR A 62 -38.61 -35.79 9.80
N GLU A 63 -39.89 -35.40 9.81
CA GLU A 63 -40.62 -34.76 8.72
C GLU A 63 -41.14 -33.34 9.07
N LEU A 64 -41.03 -32.45 8.07
CA LEU A 64 -41.82 -31.24 7.73
C LEU A 64 -42.63 -30.48 8.81
N ASP A 65 -42.59 -29.15 8.70
CA ASP A 65 -43.79 -28.45 8.23
C ASP A 65 -43.41 -27.32 7.24
N LYS A 66 -44.32 -26.99 6.31
CA LYS A 66 -44.19 -25.93 5.31
C LYS A 66 -45.14 -24.78 5.63
N ASN A 67 -44.74 -23.55 5.30
CA ASN A 67 -45.66 -22.65 4.60
C ASN A 67 -44.88 -21.68 3.70
N GLU A 68 -45.51 -21.31 2.59
CA GLU A 68 -44.88 -20.65 1.44
C GLU A 68 -45.15 -19.14 1.38
N VAL A 69 -44.16 -18.41 0.83
CA VAL A 69 -44.29 -17.10 0.15
C VAL A 69 -44.92 -15.92 0.93
N THR A 70 -44.07 -14.95 1.27
CA THR A 70 -44.14 -13.62 0.63
C THR A 70 -42.74 -13.15 0.26
N VAL A 71 -42.50 -12.90 -1.03
CA VAL A 71 -41.42 -12.03 -1.47
C VAL A 71 -41.86 -10.60 -1.21
N ASP A 72 -41.05 -9.84 -0.48
CA ASP A 72 -41.13 -8.39 -0.48
C ASP A 72 -39.71 -7.82 -0.53
N ASP A 73 -39.42 -7.05 -1.57
CA ASP A 73 -38.17 -6.34 -1.73
C ASP A 73 -37.99 -5.31 -0.61
N LYS A 74 -36.83 -5.32 0.03
CA LYS A 74 -36.14 -4.08 0.39
C LYS A 74 -34.66 -4.28 0.68
N ASP A 75 -33.88 -3.69 -0.21
CA ASP A 75 -32.57 -3.13 0.11
C ASP A 75 -32.55 -2.51 1.51
N ASN A 76 -31.61 -2.96 2.33
CA ASN A 76 -30.35 -2.23 2.51
C ASN A 76 -29.54 -2.92 3.61
N VAL A 77 -28.79 -3.95 3.25
CA VAL A 77 -27.75 -4.47 4.16
C VAL A 77 -26.59 -3.49 4.09
N GLU A 78 -26.69 -2.41 4.87
CA GLU A 78 -25.52 -1.59 5.21
C GLU A 78 -24.49 -2.51 5.88
N LYS A 79 -23.50 -2.97 5.09
CA LYS A 79 -22.33 -3.64 5.63
C LYS A 79 -21.74 -2.67 6.67
N PRO A 80 -21.59 -3.06 7.94
CA PRO A 80 -21.07 -2.16 8.95
C PRO A 80 -19.63 -1.83 8.60
N THR A 81 -19.40 -0.61 8.09
CA THR A 81 -18.06 -0.04 7.96
C THR A 81 -17.51 0.14 9.36
N LYS A 82 -16.81 -0.89 9.87
CA LYS A 82 -16.20 -0.90 11.19
C LYS A 82 -15.34 0.36 11.32
N LYS A 83 -15.78 1.29 12.18
CA LYS A 83 -15.07 2.56 12.37
C LYS A 83 -13.75 2.28 13.09
N ILE A 84 -12.69 2.12 12.32
CA ILE A 84 -11.34 1.87 12.81
C ILE A 84 -10.90 3.08 13.63
N ASN A 85 -10.63 2.86 14.92
CA ASN A 85 -10.19 3.89 15.85
C ASN A 85 -8.66 3.83 15.95
N ILE A 86 -7.94 4.45 15.00
CA ILE A 86 -6.46 4.50 15.06
C ILE A 86 -6.03 5.39 16.22
N LYS A 87 -5.09 4.90 17.03
CA LYS A 87 -4.40 5.67 18.07
C LYS A 87 -2.90 5.51 17.93
N PHE A 88 -2.17 6.59 18.20
CA PHE A 88 -0.70 6.56 18.33
C PHE A 88 -0.30 6.79 19.78
N ALA A 89 0.80 6.16 20.20
CA ALA A 89 1.47 6.42 21.47
C ALA A 89 2.91 6.90 21.21
N LYS A 90 3.36 7.87 22.01
CA LYS A 90 4.72 8.40 21.97
C LYS A 90 5.62 7.59 22.90
N HIS A 91 6.74 7.09 22.38
CA HIS A 91 7.75 6.38 23.16
C HIS A 91 9.11 7.06 23.00
N GLN A 92 9.72 7.47 24.11
CA GLN A 92 11.07 8.04 24.08
C GLN A 92 12.09 6.99 23.63
N LEU A 93 12.96 7.37 22.71
CA LEU A 93 14.08 6.54 22.24
C LEU A 93 15.39 7.01 22.87
N GLU A 94 16.41 6.15 22.83
CA GLU A 94 17.77 6.56 23.19
C GLU A 94 18.28 7.66 22.25
N LYS A 95 19.09 8.59 22.77
CA LYS A 95 19.58 9.77 22.04
C LYS A 95 20.32 9.45 20.72
N ASN A 96 20.88 8.23 20.63
CA ASN A 96 21.63 7.73 19.47
C ASN A 96 20.91 6.60 18.72
N ALA A 97 19.63 6.34 18.99
CA ALA A 97 18.86 5.30 18.31
C ALA A 97 18.59 5.71 16.85
N GLU A 98 19.36 5.15 15.91
CA GLU A 98 19.11 5.28 14.47
C GLU A 98 18.13 4.18 13.99
N PRO A 99 17.28 4.47 12.99
CA PRO A 99 16.52 3.44 12.29
C PRO A 99 17.46 2.48 11.55
N LYS A 100 17.03 1.24 11.39
CA LYS A 100 17.80 0.16 10.73
C LYS A 100 17.23 -0.25 9.39
N PHE A 101 15.92 -0.07 9.18
CA PHE A 101 15.21 -0.51 7.99
C PHE A 101 14.05 0.42 7.67
N SER A 102 14.38 1.68 7.36
CA SER A 102 13.43 2.76 7.22
C SER A 102 13.39 3.39 5.83
N THR A 103 12.36 4.20 5.63
CA THR A 103 12.37 5.25 4.61
C THR A 103 13.49 6.25 4.89
N SER A 104 13.80 7.10 3.89
CA SER A 104 14.63 8.28 4.12
C SER A 104 13.98 9.23 5.15
N TRP A 105 14.83 9.97 5.87
CA TRP A 105 14.41 11.06 6.75
C TRP A 105 13.81 12.23 5.94
N GLN A 106 12.66 12.74 6.39
CA GLN A 106 11.98 13.91 5.85
C GLN A 106 11.92 15.01 6.92
N ASP A 107 12.59 16.14 6.70
CA ASP A 107 12.52 17.26 7.65
C ASP A 107 11.22 18.07 7.49
N SER A 108 10.70 18.55 8.62
CA SER A 108 9.71 19.61 8.75
C SER A 108 10.06 20.86 7.94
N ILE A 109 9.05 21.68 7.63
CA ILE A 109 9.19 22.90 6.81
C ILE A 109 10.19 23.86 7.48
N ASN A 110 10.10 24.08 8.79
CA ASN A 110 11.03 24.89 9.58
C ASN A 110 12.37 24.21 9.94
N LYS A 111 12.63 22.98 9.50
CA LYS A 111 13.88 22.21 9.77
C LYS A 111 14.19 22.00 11.26
N LYS A 112 13.19 21.94 12.15
CA LYS A 112 13.38 21.62 13.58
C LYS A 112 13.21 20.14 13.91
N VAL A 113 12.36 19.45 13.17
CA VAL A 113 12.04 18.02 13.36
C VAL A 113 12.25 17.27 12.05
N SER A 114 12.63 16.00 12.11
CA SER A 114 12.69 15.08 10.98
C SER A 114 11.97 13.78 11.31
N VAL A 115 11.36 13.14 10.31
CA VAL A 115 10.57 11.89 10.46
C VAL A 115 10.94 10.84 9.41
N CYS A 116 10.80 9.56 9.76
CA CYS A 116 10.86 8.43 8.82
C CYS A 116 9.96 7.28 9.29
N ILE A 117 9.57 6.38 8.39
CA ILE A 117 8.90 5.11 8.76
C ILE A 117 9.99 4.05 8.95
N GLU A 118 10.17 3.56 10.18
CA GLU A 118 11.08 2.46 10.53
C GLU A 118 10.38 1.10 10.48
N GLY A 119 11.11 0.07 10.06
CA GLY A 119 10.67 -1.32 10.04
C GLY A 119 9.93 -1.77 8.77
N LYS A 120 9.96 -0.98 7.68
CA LYS A 120 9.28 -1.29 6.41
C LYS A 120 10.14 -1.03 5.15
N GLY A 121 11.44 -0.83 5.32
CA GLY A 121 12.38 -0.61 4.21
C GLY A 121 12.31 0.79 3.59
N PRO A 122 13.12 1.05 2.55
CA PRO A 122 13.33 2.38 1.98
C PRO A 122 12.07 3.03 1.41
N ASP A 123 11.12 2.22 0.93
CA ASP A 123 9.89 2.66 0.26
C ASP A 123 8.62 2.37 1.09
N ALA A 124 8.76 1.90 2.33
CA ALA A 124 7.68 1.47 3.24
C ALA A 124 6.76 0.34 2.72
N LEU A 125 7.17 -0.39 1.67
CA LEU A 125 6.37 -1.45 1.03
C LEU A 125 6.45 -2.83 1.72
N GLU A 126 7.51 -3.09 2.49
CA GLU A 126 7.80 -4.40 3.07
C GLU A 126 6.76 -4.80 4.13
N GLU A 127 6.49 -6.10 4.29
CA GLU A 127 5.54 -6.57 5.31
C GLU A 127 6.00 -6.27 6.75
N GLY A 128 5.04 -5.97 7.62
CA GLY A 128 5.28 -5.73 9.04
C GLY A 128 4.59 -4.49 9.61
N ILE A 129 4.64 -4.38 10.94
CA ILE A 129 4.15 -3.22 11.70
C ILE A 129 5.30 -2.21 11.83
N GLY A 130 5.22 -1.13 11.06
CA GLY A 130 6.18 -0.04 11.10
C GLY A 130 5.91 0.93 12.23
N LYS A 131 6.90 1.78 12.52
CA LYS A 131 6.81 2.88 13.50
C LYS A 131 7.23 4.18 12.84
N ILE A 132 6.66 5.30 13.25
CA ILE A 132 7.17 6.60 12.79
C ILE A 132 8.25 7.03 13.76
N TYR A 133 9.50 7.05 13.32
CA TYR A 133 10.61 7.60 14.10
C TYR A 133 10.65 9.10 13.89
N VAL A 134 10.90 9.84 14.97
CA VAL A 134 10.94 11.29 15.01
C VAL A 134 12.24 11.72 15.69
N ARG A 135 12.90 12.72 15.12
CA ARG A 135 14.13 13.32 15.64
C ARG A 135 14.00 14.82 15.71
N ASP A 136 14.23 15.38 16.89
CA ASP A 136 14.49 16.81 17.07
C ASP A 136 15.92 17.12 16.57
N LEU A 137 16.02 18.07 15.64
CA LEU A 137 17.25 18.47 14.97
C LEU A 137 18.06 19.51 15.77
N ILE A 138 17.46 20.11 16.80
CA ILE A 138 18.09 21.08 17.72
C ILE A 138 18.64 20.37 18.96
N SER A 139 17.80 19.61 19.69
CA SER A 139 18.18 18.93 20.93
C SER A 139 18.89 17.59 20.70
N GLY A 140 18.63 16.97 19.54
CA GLY A 140 19.03 15.61 19.21
C GLY A 140 18.18 14.54 19.93
N GLU A 141 17.08 14.93 20.58
CA GLU A 141 16.12 13.98 21.16
C GLU A 141 15.38 13.18 20.09
N ARG A 142 14.96 11.97 20.47
CA ARG A 142 14.33 11.01 19.56
C ARG A 142 13.19 10.30 20.25
N TRP A 143 12.12 10.07 19.51
CA TRP A 143 10.98 9.27 19.96
C TRP A 143 10.39 8.51 18.77
N SER A 144 9.61 7.48 19.05
CA SER A 144 8.74 6.86 18.07
C SER A 144 7.27 7.18 18.36
N LEU A 145 6.47 7.16 17.29
CA LEU A 145 5.02 7.17 17.33
C LEU A 145 4.57 5.80 16.83
N ASP A 146 3.98 5.03 17.75
CA ASP A 146 3.61 3.63 17.54
C ASP A 146 2.09 3.51 17.49
N ILE A 147 1.55 2.73 16.55
CA ILE A 147 0.11 2.45 16.50
C ILE A 147 -0.25 1.51 17.66
N VAL A 148 -1.19 1.92 18.50
CA VAL A 148 -1.62 1.19 19.72
C VAL A 148 -3.06 0.70 19.62
N ASN A 149 -3.31 -0.17 18.62
CA ASN A 149 -4.58 -0.89 18.46
C ASN A 149 -4.39 -2.37 18.80
N GLY A 150 -5.21 -2.90 19.72
CA GLY A 150 -4.99 -4.21 20.34
C GLY A 150 -5.31 -5.46 19.49
N GLU A 151 -5.92 -5.29 18.32
CA GLU A 151 -6.38 -6.41 17.46
C GLU A 151 -6.03 -6.24 15.98
N GLU A 152 -5.84 -5.00 15.51
CA GLU A 152 -5.66 -4.71 14.10
C GLU A 152 -4.19 -4.51 13.77
N GLN A 153 -3.70 -5.27 12.79
CA GLN A 153 -2.31 -5.24 12.31
C GLN A 153 -2.01 -3.98 11.48
N ASN A 154 -2.46 -2.81 11.94
CA ASN A 154 -2.33 -1.53 11.24
C ASN A 154 -0.88 -1.01 11.32
N SER A 155 -0.47 -0.33 10.25
CA SER A 155 0.93 0.03 10.00
C SER A 155 0.97 1.35 9.21
N PRO A 156 1.89 2.28 9.53
CA PRO A 156 2.11 3.46 8.69
C PRO A 156 2.68 3.02 7.33
N LYS A 157 2.04 3.49 6.24
CA LYS A 157 2.39 3.14 4.84
C LYS A 157 3.06 4.29 4.10
N PHE A 158 2.75 5.53 4.48
CA PHE A 158 3.24 6.75 3.84
C PHE A 158 3.17 7.91 4.83
N ILE A 159 4.08 8.88 4.71
CA ILE A 159 4.07 10.13 5.46
C ILE A 159 4.46 11.32 4.55
N GLU A 160 3.80 12.47 4.75
CA GLU A 160 4.19 13.77 4.18
C GLU A 160 3.84 14.91 5.16
N TRP A 161 4.69 15.95 5.24
CA TRP A 161 4.46 17.10 6.11
C TRP A 161 3.30 18.00 5.65
N LEU A 162 2.40 18.35 6.57
CA LEU A 162 1.37 19.38 6.35
C LEU A 162 1.87 20.77 6.76
N ASP A 163 2.53 20.83 7.90
CA ASP A 163 3.01 22.04 8.55
C ASP A 163 4.27 21.71 9.38
N ASP A 164 4.61 22.53 10.36
CA ASP A 164 5.81 22.36 11.18
C ASP A 164 5.70 21.26 12.26
N GLU A 165 4.49 20.85 12.60
CA GLU A 165 4.22 19.92 13.72
C GLU A 165 3.35 18.74 13.33
N ASN A 166 2.69 18.79 12.16
CA ASN A 166 1.75 17.78 11.72
C ASN A 166 2.15 17.18 10.38
N ILE A 167 1.99 15.86 10.30
CA ILE A 167 2.12 15.08 9.06
C ILE A 167 0.75 14.53 8.67
N ILE A 168 0.55 14.32 7.37
CA ILE A 168 -0.36 13.29 6.89
C ILE A 168 0.34 11.94 7.04
N VAL A 169 -0.41 10.95 7.52
CA VAL A 169 -0.02 9.54 7.52
C VAL A 169 -1.11 8.70 6.86
N ILE A 170 -0.70 7.80 5.96
CA ILE A 170 -1.57 6.70 5.47
C ILE A 170 -1.39 5.53 6.42
N VAL A 171 -2.50 5.00 6.95
CA VAL A 171 -2.51 3.83 7.83
C VAL A 171 -3.38 2.73 7.21
N GLY A 172 -2.79 1.55 7.03
CA GLY A 172 -3.44 0.35 6.49
C GLY A 172 -2.79 -0.93 7.04
N LEU A 173 -3.21 -2.10 6.56
CA LEU A 173 -2.71 -3.38 7.10
C LEU A 173 -1.23 -3.57 6.81
N GLY A 174 -0.45 -3.93 7.83
CA GLY A 174 1.00 -4.14 7.74
C GLY A 174 1.40 -5.37 6.93
N TYR A 175 0.49 -6.33 6.76
CA TYR A 175 0.68 -7.59 6.05
C TYR A 175 -0.37 -7.75 4.93
N GLY A 176 -0.07 -8.60 3.95
CA GLY A 176 -0.92 -8.91 2.82
C GLY A 176 -0.68 -8.02 1.59
N THR A 177 -0.78 -8.64 0.42
CA THR A 177 -0.45 -8.04 -0.88
C THR A 177 -1.52 -7.09 -1.44
N VAL A 178 -2.76 -7.15 -0.93
CA VAL A 178 -3.87 -6.29 -1.37
C VAL A 178 -3.87 -4.93 -0.65
N SER A 179 -3.38 -4.86 0.60
CA SER A 179 -3.39 -3.63 1.40
C SER A 179 -2.15 -2.76 1.16
N VAL A 180 -1.97 -2.27 -0.07
CA VAL A 180 -0.85 -1.40 -0.44
C VAL A 180 -0.95 0.02 0.11
N GLY A 181 -2.17 0.48 0.42
CA GLY A 181 -2.47 1.78 1.01
C GLY A 181 -3.36 1.67 2.25
N GLY A 182 -4.18 2.69 2.49
CA GLY A 182 -5.12 2.69 3.62
C GLY A 182 -5.95 3.96 3.76
N SER A 183 -6.36 4.28 4.99
CA SER A 183 -7.06 5.53 5.36
C SER A 183 -6.06 6.63 5.73
N LEU A 184 -6.50 7.88 5.63
CA LEU A 184 -5.66 9.06 5.78
C LEU A 184 -5.93 9.80 7.08
N TYR A 185 -4.87 10.13 7.81
CA TYR A 185 -4.95 10.82 9.09
C TYR A 185 -3.97 11.99 9.15
N LYS A 186 -4.35 13.05 9.87
CA LYS A 186 -3.43 14.09 10.34
C LYS A 186 -2.93 13.68 11.72
N LEU A 187 -1.61 13.59 11.88
CA LEU A 187 -0.92 13.20 13.12
C LEU A 187 0.03 14.32 13.56
N ASN A 188 -0.13 14.81 14.79
CA ASN A 188 0.84 15.72 15.40
C ASN A 188 2.06 14.92 15.89
N VAL A 189 3.25 15.28 15.43
CA VAL A 189 4.47 14.50 15.70
C VAL A 189 4.96 14.65 17.14
N ASN A 190 4.55 15.72 17.84
CA ASN A 190 5.00 16.03 19.19
C ASN A 190 4.08 15.43 20.27
N THR A 191 2.76 15.47 20.05
CA THR A 191 1.72 15.06 21.02
C THR A 191 1.14 13.68 20.75
N ALA A 192 1.36 13.11 19.56
CA ALA A 192 0.70 11.90 19.04
C ALA A 192 -0.84 12.03 18.85
N GLU A 193 -1.37 13.26 18.91
CA GLU A 193 -2.78 13.52 18.61
C GLU A 193 -3.08 13.25 17.13
N ILE A 194 -4.21 12.58 16.88
CA ILE A 194 -4.59 12.12 15.54
C ILE A 194 -6.04 12.49 15.21
N SER A 195 -6.27 12.84 13.94
CA SER A 195 -7.60 13.07 13.38
C SER A 195 -7.73 12.43 12.00
N GLU A 196 -8.90 11.86 11.70
CA GLU A 196 -9.20 11.28 10.40
C GLU A 196 -9.44 12.39 9.37
N VAL A 197 -8.69 12.34 8.27
CA VAL A 197 -8.79 13.29 7.14
C VAL A 197 -9.55 12.64 5.98
N TYR A 198 -9.33 11.35 5.75
CA TYR A 198 -10.05 10.58 4.74
C TYR A 198 -10.23 9.12 5.13
N ASN A 199 -11.47 8.70 5.30
CA ASN A 199 -11.80 7.29 5.54
C ASN A 199 -11.93 6.56 4.19
N ALA A 200 -11.07 5.57 3.96
CA ALA A 200 -11.06 4.78 2.73
C ALA A 200 -11.83 3.46 2.91
N SER A 201 -12.56 3.03 1.89
CA SER A 201 -13.33 1.78 1.90
C SER A 201 -12.44 0.56 1.64
N ILE A 202 -11.50 0.30 2.57
CA ILE A 202 -10.52 -0.80 2.50
C ILE A 202 -11.24 -2.16 2.48
N PRO A 203 -10.82 -3.14 1.65
CA PRO A 203 -9.72 -3.09 0.69
C PRO A 203 -10.06 -2.44 -0.65
N LYS A 204 -11.35 -2.27 -0.99
CA LYS A 204 -11.83 -1.89 -2.32
C LYS A 204 -11.36 -0.50 -2.79
N GLN A 205 -11.18 0.44 -1.85
CA GLN A 205 -10.58 1.73 -2.11
C GLN A 205 -9.53 2.05 -1.03
N GLN A 206 -8.35 2.51 -1.44
CA GLN A 206 -7.22 2.79 -0.56
C GLN A 206 -6.53 4.09 -1.00
N VAL A 207 -6.18 4.97 -0.07
CA VAL A 207 -5.23 6.06 -0.35
C VAL A 207 -3.84 5.45 -0.44
N VAL A 208 -3.12 5.71 -1.54
CA VAL A 208 -1.75 5.19 -1.78
C VAL A 208 -0.68 6.28 -1.79
N SER A 209 -1.06 7.52 -2.06
CA SER A 209 -0.19 8.69 -1.84
C SER A 209 -1.04 9.92 -1.53
N ALA A 210 -0.42 10.90 -0.86
CA ALA A 210 -1.02 12.19 -0.57
C ALA A 210 0.04 13.28 -0.71
N LYS A 211 -0.29 14.41 -1.32
CA LYS A 211 0.64 15.52 -1.54
C LYS A 211 0.02 16.87 -1.19
N LYS A 212 0.69 17.69 -0.38
CA LYS A 212 0.26 19.07 -0.12
C LYS A 212 0.64 19.97 -1.29
N VAL A 213 -0.33 20.73 -1.80
CA VAL A 213 -0.16 21.73 -2.85
C VAL A 213 -0.93 22.99 -2.45
N ASN A 214 -0.21 23.99 -1.93
CA ASN A 214 -0.79 25.18 -1.28
C ASN A 214 -1.78 24.75 -0.17
N ASP A 215 -2.99 25.31 -0.17
CA ASP A 215 -4.05 25.01 0.81
C ASP A 215 -4.90 23.78 0.43
N LYS A 216 -4.35 22.89 -0.41
CA LYS A 216 -5.02 21.67 -0.87
C LYS A 216 -4.15 20.45 -0.62
N LEU A 217 -4.81 19.31 -0.43
CA LEU A 217 -4.22 17.99 -0.31
C LEU A 217 -4.70 17.14 -1.48
N GLU A 218 -3.78 16.79 -2.38
CA GLU A 218 -4.04 15.92 -3.52
C GLU A 218 -3.80 14.47 -3.11
N LEU A 219 -4.83 13.63 -3.21
CA LEU A 219 -4.77 12.20 -2.89
C LEU A 219 -4.77 11.38 -4.18
N GLN A 220 -3.94 10.34 -4.19
CA GLN A 220 -4.02 9.26 -5.16
C GLN A 220 -4.71 8.07 -4.50
N LEU A 221 -5.79 7.60 -5.11
CA LEU A 221 -6.58 6.46 -4.66
C LEU A 221 -6.33 5.28 -5.58
N LEU A 222 -6.10 4.10 -5.01
CA LEU A 222 -6.25 2.83 -5.72
C LEU A 222 -7.69 2.34 -5.50
N VAL A 223 -8.37 1.99 -6.59
CA VAL A 223 -9.74 1.46 -6.57
C VAL A 223 -9.74 0.11 -7.27
N TYR A 224 -10.28 -0.92 -6.63
CA TYR A 224 -10.46 -2.25 -7.22
C TYR A 224 -11.81 -2.38 -7.91
N ASP A 225 -11.77 -2.85 -9.16
CA ASP A 225 -12.93 -3.00 -10.05
C ASP A 225 -13.65 -4.33 -9.88
N ASP A 226 -12.97 -5.33 -9.31
CA ASP A 226 -13.49 -6.66 -9.00
C ASP A 226 -13.32 -7.05 -7.52
N GLU A 227 -14.10 -8.03 -7.07
CA GLU A 227 -14.06 -8.53 -5.69
C GLU A 227 -12.89 -9.51 -5.45
N ASP A 228 -12.21 -9.95 -6.52
CA ASP A 228 -10.98 -10.76 -6.45
C ASP A 228 -9.71 -9.90 -6.24
N PHE A 229 -9.85 -8.57 -6.30
CA PHE A 229 -8.77 -7.58 -6.19
C PHE A 229 -7.65 -7.75 -7.23
N ILE A 230 -8.02 -8.13 -8.46
CA ILE A 230 -7.11 -8.35 -9.59
C ILE A 230 -7.08 -7.11 -10.50
N LYS A 231 -8.24 -6.53 -10.81
CA LYS A 231 -8.35 -5.33 -11.63
C LYS A 231 -8.48 -4.09 -10.77
N SER A 232 -7.74 -3.05 -11.13
CA SER A 232 -7.79 -1.77 -10.45
C SER A 232 -7.45 -0.63 -11.37
N HIS A 233 -7.87 0.57 -10.95
CA HIS A 233 -7.48 1.83 -11.56
C HIS A 233 -7.08 2.84 -10.47
N THR A 234 -6.58 3.99 -10.90
CA THR A 234 -6.20 5.11 -10.02
C THR A 234 -7.18 6.26 -10.19
N GLU A 235 -7.68 6.81 -9.08
CA GLU A 235 -8.39 8.09 -9.05
C GLU A 235 -7.55 9.18 -8.38
N LYS A 236 -7.80 10.44 -8.74
CA LYS A 236 -7.28 11.62 -8.03
C LYS A 236 -8.41 12.31 -7.27
N LYS A 237 -8.22 12.53 -5.97
CA LYS A 237 -9.13 13.30 -5.12
C LYS A 237 -8.42 14.52 -4.56
N ILE A 238 -9.13 15.64 -4.45
CA ILE A 238 -8.58 16.88 -3.89
C ILE A 238 -9.41 17.24 -2.65
N LEU A 239 -8.74 17.49 -1.54
CA LEU A 239 -9.34 17.99 -0.30
C LEU A 239 -8.80 19.40 -0.04
N ASP A 240 -9.67 20.32 0.38
CA ASP A 240 -9.22 21.63 0.87
C ASP A 240 -8.76 21.50 2.33
N LEU A 241 -7.59 22.05 2.64
CA LEU A 241 -7.07 22.14 4.01
C LEU A 241 -7.70 23.39 4.66
N LYS A 242 -8.43 23.17 5.76
CA LYS A 242 -9.07 24.22 6.57
C LYS A 242 -8.22 24.57 7.78
#